data_AF-A0A5U0ZXG9-F1
#
_entry.id   AF-A0A5U0ZXG9-F1
#
_cell.length_a   1.000
_cell.length_b   1.000
_cell.length_c   1.000
_cell.angle_alpha   90.00
_cell.angle_beta   90.00
_cell.angle_gamma   90.00
#
_symmetry.space_group_name_H-M   'P 1'
#
loop_
_entity.id
_entity.type
_entity.pdbx_description
1 polymer ?
#
loop_
_entity_poly.entity_id
_entity_poly.type
_entity_poly.pdbx_seq_one_letter_code
_entity_poly.pdbx_strand_id
1 'polypeptide(L)'
;DGPKPPQPFKAVNGRKLINLEGLDCVSLFSGGLDSAIGVIDFLSSGRKPLLISHSYKGDKTKQDQIAHKIREKGTFSRLRSSANPIGRGMTRDITMRTRSLNFLAFALVGAYAVKQINNHKDLSIFVPENGFISLNAPLTHRRVGSLSTRTTHPYFIGMIQELFNNLGFGVRLINPYQFMTKGQMVSNCKDSKMLSEIVDLTVSCSHWKRKNQQCGYCVPCMIRRAALMKGTLKESISYHHASYPTLRDFVKNKQDGRDDVIAVTVALDKSKKINLKSWVLKSGKLKFEDLDKYEQVFSDGLLEVEDFLKKEKVI
;
A
#
# COMPACT_ATOMS: atom_id res chain seq x y z
N ASP A 1 -24.84 -19.93 21.76
CA ASP A 1 -25.04 -20.99 20.75
C ASP A 1 -24.36 -20.68 19.42
N GLY A 2 -23.03 -20.59 19.42
CA GLY A 2 -22.26 -20.36 18.19
C GLY A 2 -21.94 -21.66 17.46
N PRO A 3 -21.78 -21.64 16.12
CA PRO A 3 -21.26 -22.78 15.39
C PRO A 3 -19.88 -23.18 15.95
N LYS A 4 -19.67 -24.47 16.16
CA LYS A 4 -18.35 -24.99 16.57
C LYS A 4 -17.29 -24.57 15.54
N PRO A 5 -16.07 -24.24 15.96
CA PRO A 5 -15.00 -23.90 15.03
C PRO A 5 -14.79 -25.06 14.04
N PRO A 6 -14.54 -24.77 12.76
CA PRO A 6 -14.34 -25.81 11.76
C PRO A 6 -13.17 -26.70 12.17
N GLN A 7 -13.37 -28.02 12.10
CA GLN A 7 -12.29 -28.98 12.30
C GLN A 7 -11.24 -28.77 11.20
N PRO A 8 -9.96 -28.54 11.53
CA PRO A 8 -8.91 -28.41 10.53
C PRO A 8 -8.92 -29.63 9.61
N PHE A 9 -8.89 -29.40 8.29
CA PHE A 9 -8.78 -30.49 7.33
C PHE A 9 -7.53 -31.33 7.67
N LYS A 10 -7.66 -32.66 7.70
CA LYS A 10 -6.48 -33.55 7.70
C LYS A 10 -5.57 -33.13 6.55
N ALA A 11 -4.26 -33.16 6.77
CA ALA A 11 -3.29 -32.84 5.73
C ALA A 11 -3.55 -33.73 4.51
N VAL A 12 -4.18 -33.17 3.48
CA VAL A 12 -4.34 -33.83 2.19
C VAL A 12 -3.04 -33.67 1.44
N ASN A 13 -2.47 -34.77 0.95
CA ASN A 13 -1.26 -34.76 0.13
C ASN A 13 -1.33 -33.64 -0.93
N GLY A 14 -0.33 -32.75 -0.92
CA GLY A 14 -0.21 -31.62 -1.86
C GLY A 14 -0.51 -30.23 -1.29
N ARG A 15 -1.05 -30.09 -0.07
CA ARG A 15 -1.17 -28.77 0.59
C ARG A 15 0.11 -28.43 1.35
N LYS A 16 0.87 -27.45 0.87
CA LYS A 16 2.04 -26.91 1.59
C LYS A 16 1.57 -26.12 2.82
N LEU A 17 1.86 -26.63 4.01
CA LEU A 17 1.61 -25.90 5.27
C LEU A 17 2.48 -24.65 5.33
N ILE A 18 1.95 -23.60 5.94
CA ILE A 18 2.69 -22.36 6.21
C ILE A 18 3.38 -22.58 7.55
N ASN A 19 4.72 -22.56 7.58
CA ASN A 19 5.45 -22.61 8.85
C ASN A 19 5.26 -21.29 9.60
N LEU A 20 4.75 -21.34 10.82
CA LEU A 20 4.55 -20.15 11.66
C LEU A 20 5.53 -20.07 12.83
N GLU A 21 6.34 -21.10 13.05
CA GLU A 21 7.32 -21.16 14.12
C GLU A 21 8.46 -20.15 13.92
N GLY A 22 8.87 -19.51 15.00
CA GLY A 22 9.91 -18.49 15.03
C GLY A 22 9.53 -17.14 14.44
N LEU A 23 8.29 -16.93 14.00
CA LEU A 23 7.83 -15.64 13.47
C LEU A 23 7.48 -14.65 14.60
N ASP A 24 7.77 -13.36 14.39
CA ASP A 24 7.70 -12.33 15.44
C ASP A 24 6.76 -11.14 15.12
N CYS A 25 6.19 -11.11 13.91
CA CYS A 25 5.25 -10.08 13.49
C CYS A 25 4.45 -10.52 12.27
N VAL A 26 3.48 -9.69 11.90
CA VAL A 26 2.75 -9.78 10.64
C VAL A 26 3.00 -8.52 9.83
N SER A 27 3.12 -8.63 8.51
CA SER A 27 3.18 -7.47 7.62
C SER A 27 2.23 -7.65 6.44
N LEU A 28 1.49 -6.60 6.11
CA LEU A 28 0.74 -6.54 4.86
C LEU A 28 1.71 -6.53 3.68
N PHE A 29 1.50 -7.44 2.74
CA PHE A 29 2.31 -7.63 1.54
C PHE A 29 1.42 -7.65 0.29
N SER A 30 1.13 -6.45 -0.22
CA SER A 30 0.24 -6.24 -1.37
C SER A 30 0.91 -6.49 -2.72
N GLY A 31 2.25 -6.49 -2.76
CA GLY A 31 3.03 -6.51 -4.00
C GLY A 31 3.23 -5.11 -4.61
N GLY A 32 2.82 -4.06 -3.90
CA GLY A 32 3.18 -2.67 -4.24
C GLY A 32 4.53 -2.26 -3.66
N LEU A 33 5.07 -1.15 -4.18
CA LEU A 33 6.41 -0.65 -3.83
C LEU A 33 6.59 -0.49 -2.32
N ASP A 34 5.60 0.07 -1.62
CA ASP A 34 5.66 0.39 -0.19
C ASP A 34 5.72 -0.87 0.66
N SER A 35 4.89 -1.86 0.32
CA SER A 35 4.92 -3.15 0.99
C SER A 35 6.21 -3.93 0.68
N ALA A 36 6.82 -3.73 -0.49
CA ALA A 36 8.10 -4.34 -0.82
C ALA A 36 9.25 -3.71 -0.01
N ILE A 37 9.29 -2.37 0.08
CA ILE A 37 10.24 -1.64 0.95
C ILE A 37 10.06 -2.07 2.40
N GLY A 38 8.81 -2.10 2.89
CA GLY A 38 8.51 -2.56 4.26
C GLY A 38 9.08 -3.94 4.56
N VAL A 39 8.84 -4.91 3.68
CA VAL A 39 9.37 -6.26 3.87
C VAL A 39 10.89 -6.31 3.79
N ILE A 40 11.52 -5.57 2.87
CA ILE A 40 12.98 -5.46 2.81
C ILE A 40 13.53 -4.92 4.14
N ASP A 41 12.96 -3.82 4.65
CA ASP A 41 13.42 -3.20 5.88
C ASP A 41 13.24 -4.11 7.09
N PHE A 42 12.13 -4.85 7.18
CA PHE A 42 11.90 -5.81 8.25
C PHE A 42 12.93 -6.95 8.22
N LEU A 43 13.17 -7.56 7.05
CA LEU A 43 14.15 -8.64 6.92
C LEU A 43 15.57 -8.15 7.20
N SER A 44 15.95 -6.99 6.69
CA SER A 44 17.25 -6.37 6.97
C SER A 44 17.45 -5.98 8.43
N SER A 45 16.36 -5.82 9.19
CA SER A 45 16.40 -5.58 10.64
C SER A 45 16.34 -6.86 11.47
N GLY A 46 16.41 -8.04 10.84
CA GLY A 46 16.33 -9.33 11.52
C GLY A 46 14.93 -9.75 11.96
N ARG A 47 13.88 -9.01 11.57
CA ARG A 47 12.49 -9.40 11.87
C ARG A 47 12.09 -10.60 11.03
N LYS A 48 11.20 -11.44 11.57
CA LYS A 48 10.70 -12.65 10.93
C LYS A 48 9.18 -12.56 10.70
N PRO A 49 8.73 -11.87 9.63
CA PRO A 49 7.31 -11.59 9.46
C PRO A 49 6.54 -12.77 8.84
N LEU A 50 5.27 -12.91 9.24
CA LEU A 50 4.25 -13.51 8.39
C LEU A 50 3.73 -12.45 7.39
N LEU A 51 4.02 -12.65 6.11
CA LEU A 51 3.52 -11.81 5.03
C LEU A 51 2.09 -12.17 4.68
N ILE A 52 1.19 -11.19 4.68
CA ILE A 52 -0.20 -11.37 4.29
C ILE A 52 -0.35 -10.88 2.86
N SER A 53 -0.81 -11.75 1.96
CA SER A 53 -1.05 -11.39 0.56
C SER A 53 -2.51 -11.60 0.17
N HIS A 54 -3.17 -10.51 -0.22
CA HIS A 54 -4.43 -10.59 -0.93
C HIS A 54 -4.17 -10.82 -2.43
N SER A 55 -4.11 -12.09 -2.85
CA SER A 55 -3.59 -12.54 -4.15
C SER A 55 -4.67 -12.69 -5.23
N TYR A 56 -5.36 -11.61 -5.57
CA TYR A 56 -6.26 -11.58 -6.75
C TYR A 56 -5.51 -11.93 -8.05
N LYS A 57 -6.24 -12.39 -9.09
CA LYS A 57 -5.70 -12.67 -10.43
C LYS A 57 -4.86 -11.47 -10.92
N GLY A 58 -3.63 -11.72 -11.37
CA GLY A 58 -2.62 -10.71 -11.75
C GLY A 58 -1.62 -10.33 -10.64
N ASP A 59 -2.09 -10.05 -9.42
CA ASP A 59 -1.20 -9.63 -8.31
C ASP A 59 -0.39 -10.82 -7.79
N LYS A 60 -0.99 -12.02 -7.81
CA LYS A 60 -0.35 -13.25 -7.34
C LYS A 60 1.01 -13.48 -7.97
N THR A 61 1.12 -13.38 -9.30
CA THR A 61 2.37 -13.65 -10.03
C THR A 61 3.47 -12.67 -9.61
N LYS A 62 3.15 -11.38 -9.52
CA LYS A 62 4.09 -10.35 -9.07
C LYS A 62 4.52 -10.56 -7.61
N GLN A 63 3.56 -10.84 -6.72
CA GLN A 63 3.84 -11.17 -5.31
C GLN A 63 4.71 -12.42 -5.16
N ASP A 64 4.51 -13.44 -6.00
CA ASP A 64 5.29 -14.67 -6.02
C ASP A 64 6.73 -14.41 -6.48
N GLN A 65 6.91 -13.61 -7.53
CA GLN A 65 8.23 -13.21 -8.02
C GLN A 65 8.99 -12.37 -6.99
N ILE A 66 8.33 -11.39 -6.36
CA ILE A 66 8.95 -10.59 -5.29
C ILE A 66 9.35 -11.50 -4.12
N ALA A 67 8.41 -12.31 -3.61
CA ALA A 67 8.68 -13.22 -2.49
C ALA A 67 9.82 -14.20 -2.79
N HIS A 68 9.92 -14.69 -4.03
CA HIS A 68 11.03 -15.55 -4.44
C HIS A 68 12.37 -14.81 -4.40
N LYS A 69 12.42 -13.57 -4.91
CA LYS A 69 13.63 -12.74 -4.96
C LYS A 69 14.14 -12.37 -3.57
N ILE A 70 13.25 -12.09 -2.61
CA ILE A 70 13.63 -11.72 -1.24
C ILE A 70 13.87 -12.91 -0.31
N ARG A 71 13.70 -14.16 -0.76
CA ARG A 71 13.74 -15.37 0.11
C ARG A 71 15.07 -15.53 0.87
N GLU A 72 16.17 -15.06 0.27
CA GLU A 72 17.53 -15.18 0.81
C GLU A 72 17.87 -14.02 1.76
N LYS A 73 17.00 -13.01 1.87
CA LYS A 73 17.22 -11.85 2.76
C LYS A 73 16.97 -12.14 4.23
N GLY A 74 16.18 -13.18 4.54
CA GLY A 74 15.85 -13.55 5.90
C GLY A 74 14.68 -14.51 5.98
N THR A 75 14.32 -14.88 7.21
CA THR A 75 13.21 -15.79 7.47
C THR A 75 11.88 -15.07 7.38
N PHE A 76 10.97 -15.55 6.54
CA PHE A 76 9.57 -15.17 6.55
C PHE A 76 8.69 -16.31 6.06
N SER A 77 7.41 -16.22 6.40
CA SER A 77 6.37 -17.06 5.80
C SER A 77 5.33 -16.19 5.13
N ARG A 78 4.45 -16.80 4.33
CA ARG A 78 3.45 -16.04 3.57
C ARG A 78 2.09 -16.73 3.56
N LEU A 79 1.09 -16.03 4.09
CA LEU A 79 -0.33 -16.37 3.96
C LEU A 79 -0.89 -15.73 2.69
N ARG A 80 -1.37 -16.55 1.76
CA ARG A 80 -1.96 -16.12 0.50
C ARG A 80 -3.46 -16.36 0.55
N SER A 81 -4.26 -15.31 0.46
CA SER A 81 -5.71 -15.41 0.47
C SER A 81 -6.33 -14.61 -0.67
N SER A 82 -7.51 -15.03 -1.12
CA SER A 82 -8.35 -14.29 -2.03
C SER A 82 -9.79 -14.47 -1.57
N ALA A 83 -10.38 -13.43 -1.00
CA ALA A 83 -11.80 -13.46 -0.67
C ALA A 83 -12.60 -13.25 -1.96
N ASN A 84 -13.29 -14.30 -2.41
CA ASN A 84 -14.20 -14.25 -3.56
C ASN A 84 -15.57 -14.76 -3.11
N PRO A 85 -16.35 -13.96 -2.35
CA PRO A 85 -17.67 -14.37 -1.92
C PRO A 85 -18.57 -14.50 -3.15
N ILE A 86 -18.90 -15.73 -3.53
CA ILE A 86 -19.89 -16.04 -4.57
C ILE A 86 -21.15 -16.55 -3.84
N GLY A 87 -22.18 -15.72 -3.76
CA GLY A 87 -23.50 -16.14 -3.32
C GLY A 87 -24.32 -16.72 -4.47
N ARG A 88 -25.05 -17.83 -4.26
CA ARG A 88 -26.05 -18.29 -5.23
C ARG A 88 -27.14 -17.23 -5.36
N GLY A 89 -27.46 -16.82 -6.59
CA GLY A 89 -28.50 -15.82 -6.87
C GLY A 89 -28.15 -14.37 -6.55
N MET A 90 -26.93 -14.07 -6.10
CA MET A 90 -26.50 -12.70 -5.82
C MET A 90 -25.79 -12.09 -7.03
N THR A 91 -26.09 -10.83 -7.33
CA THR A 91 -25.32 -10.05 -8.31
C THR A 91 -23.89 -9.88 -7.81
N ARG A 92 -22.92 -10.02 -8.71
CA ARG A 92 -21.50 -9.90 -8.38
C ARG A 92 -21.20 -8.44 -8.04
N ASP A 93 -20.87 -8.15 -6.78
CA ASP A 93 -20.31 -6.86 -6.38
C ASP A 93 -18.91 -6.71 -6.99
N ILE A 94 -18.78 -5.84 -7.99
CA ILE A 94 -17.52 -5.56 -8.69
C ILE A 94 -16.72 -4.42 -8.04
N THR A 95 -17.21 -3.86 -6.92
CA THR A 95 -16.52 -2.79 -6.20
C THR A 95 -15.34 -3.34 -5.40
N MET A 96 -14.36 -2.47 -5.11
CA MET A 96 -13.20 -2.80 -4.28
C MET A 96 -13.38 -2.35 -2.82
N ARG A 97 -14.61 -2.03 -2.39
CA ARG A 97 -14.90 -1.35 -1.11
C ARG A 97 -14.53 -2.18 0.12
N THR A 98 -14.57 -3.50 0.03
CA THR A 98 -14.24 -4.41 1.13
C THR A 98 -12.77 -4.84 1.15
N ARG A 99 -11.98 -4.45 0.14
CA ARG A 99 -10.63 -4.98 -0.06
C ARG A 99 -9.70 -4.71 1.12
N SER A 100 -9.70 -3.49 1.65
CA SER A 100 -8.86 -3.09 2.77
C SER A 100 -9.26 -3.79 4.06
N LEU A 101 -10.56 -3.85 4.35
CA LEU A 101 -11.10 -4.54 5.52
C LEU A 101 -10.74 -6.03 5.48
N ASN A 102 -10.95 -6.69 4.34
CA ASN A 102 -10.55 -8.10 4.16
C ASN A 102 -9.04 -8.28 4.38
N PHE A 103 -8.22 -7.34 3.93
CA PHE A 103 -6.78 -7.44 4.08
C PHE A 103 -6.35 -7.37 5.56
N LEU A 104 -6.92 -6.44 6.32
CA LEU A 104 -6.72 -6.33 7.77
C LEU A 104 -7.28 -7.54 8.53
N ALA A 105 -8.43 -8.08 8.11
CA ALA A 105 -9.01 -9.27 8.72
C ALA A 105 -8.12 -10.50 8.53
N PHE A 106 -7.57 -10.72 7.34
CA PHE A 106 -6.59 -11.80 7.13
C PHE A 106 -5.30 -11.59 7.92
N ALA A 107 -4.88 -10.34 8.11
CA ALA A 107 -3.73 -10.02 8.94
C ALA A 107 -3.98 -10.33 10.41
N LEU A 108 -5.19 -10.05 10.91
CA LEU A 108 -5.58 -10.42 12.27
C LEU A 108 -5.60 -11.95 12.45
N VAL A 109 -6.15 -12.69 11.48
CA VAL A 109 -6.12 -14.17 11.51
C VAL A 109 -4.69 -14.69 11.57
N GLY A 110 -3.81 -14.17 10.71
CA GLY A 110 -2.39 -14.53 10.71
C GLY A 110 -1.68 -14.15 12.01
N ALA A 111 -1.98 -12.97 12.55
CA ALA A 111 -1.40 -12.48 13.80
C ALA A 111 -1.80 -13.34 14.98
N TYR A 112 -3.08 -13.71 15.07
CA TYR A 112 -3.56 -14.59 16.12
C TYR A 112 -2.89 -15.97 16.02
N ALA A 113 -2.75 -16.54 14.82
CA ALA A 113 -2.06 -17.83 14.64
C ALA A 113 -0.57 -17.77 15.03
N VAL A 114 0.16 -16.74 14.60
CA VAL A 114 1.58 -16.53 14.97
C VAL A 114 1.72 -16.36 16.48
N LYS A 115 0.81 -15.59 17.09
CA LYS A 115 0.81 -15.33 18.53
C LYS A 115 0.66 -16.61 19.33
N GLN A 116 -0.31 -17.46 18.97
CA GLN A 116 -0.57 -18.73 19.64
C GLN A 116 0.57 -19.75 19.48
N ILE A 117 1.13 -19.89 18.27
CA ILE A 117 2.19 -20.87 18.00
C ILE A 117 3.52 -20.50 18.68
N ASN A 118 3.80 -19.20 18.83
CA ASN A 118 5.07 -18.72 19.36
C ASN A 118 4.96 -18.15 20.79
N ASN A 119 3.81 -18.33 21.47
CA ASN A 119 3.54 -17.83 22.82
C ASN A 119 3.81 -16.33 23.01
N HIS A 120 3.51 -15.51 22.01
CA HIS A 120 3.63 -14.05 22.14
C HIS A 120 2.50 -13.48 22.99
N LYS A 121 2.80 -12.59 23.94
CA LYS A 121 1.75 -11.86 24.69
C LYS A 121 1.06 -10.81 23.81
N ASP A 122 1.82 -10.12 22.98
CA ASP A 122 1.36 -9.09 22.05
C ASP A 122 2.08 -9.22 20.72
N LEU A 123 1.43 -8.86 19.61
CA LEU A 123 2.01 -8.95 18.27
C LEU A 123 1.76 -7.69 17.43
N SER A 124 2.78 -7.24 16.71
CA SER A 124 2.64 -6.13 15.77
C SER A 124 2.16 -6.60 14.39
N ILE A 125 1.20 -5.89 13.83
CA ILE A 125 0.75 -5.99 12.45
C ILE A 125 1.17 -4.72 11.73
N PHE A 126 2.14 -4.85 10.84
CA PHE A 126 2.66 -3.75 10.05
C PHE A 126 1.81 -3.49 8.80
N VAL A 127 1.53 -2.21 8.54
CA VAL A 127 0.79 -1.70 7.39
C VAL A 127 1.71 -0.74 6.62
N PRO A 128 2.65 -1.24 5.79
CA PRO A 128 3.57 -0.35 5.07
C PRO A 128 2.84 0.45 4.00
N GLU A 129 2.64 1.75 4.25
CA GLU A 129 2.11 2.70 3.27
C GLU A 129 2.67 4.10 3.58
N ASN A 130 3.19 4.79 2.57
CA ASN A 130 3.65 6.17 2.73
C ASN A 130 2.54 7.11 3.27
N GLY A 131 2.95 8.11 4.05
CA GLY A 131 2.07 9.11 4.66
C GLY A 131 1.23 9.90 3.66
N PHE A 132 1.79 10.22 2.50
CA PHE A 132 1.11 11.02 1.48
C PHE A 132 -0.14 10.31 0.93
N ILE A 133 -0.01 9.03 0.53
CA ILE A 133 -1.13 8.18 0.10
C ILE A 133 -2.03 7.77 1.28
N SER A 134 -1.47 7.56 2.47
CA SER A 134 -2.24 7.22 3.67
C SER A 134 -3.23 8.33 4.03
N LEU A 135 -2.80 9.60 3.98
CA LEU A 135 -3.68 10.76 4.15
C LEU A 135 -4.70 10.85 3.01
N ASN A 136 -4.24 10.71 1.76
CA ASN A 136 -5.05 10.88 0.55
C ASN A 136 -5.89 12.18 0.59
N ALA A 137 -5.22 13.29 0.92
CA ALA A 137 -5.88 14.60 0.97
C ALA A 137 -6.51 14.93 -0.40
N PRO A 138 -7.73 15.50 -0.43
CA PRO A 138 -8.46 15.66 -1.67
C PRO A 138 -7.76 16.70 -2.58
N LEU A 139 -7.18 16.22 -3.68
CA LEU A 139 -6.48 17.07 -4.65
C LEU A 139 -7.41 18.10 -5.31
N THR A 140 -8.69 17.75 -5.45
CA THR A 140 -9.75 18.64 -5.94
C THR A 140 -10.99 18.53 -5.07
N HIS A 141 -11.89 19.52 -5.13
CA HIS A 141 -13.15 19.49 -4.37
C HIS A 141 -14.04 18.30 -4.73
N ARG A 142 -13.95 17.79 -5.96
CA ARG A 142 -14.68 16.60 -6.42
C ARG A 142 -14.21 15.29 -5.78
N ARG A 143 -13.09 15.30 -5.05
CA ARG A 143 -12.50 14.13 -4.37
C ARG A 143 -12.72 14.12 -2.86
N VAL A 144 -13.60 14.98 -2.35
CA VAL A 144 -14.04 14.98 -0.95
C VAL A 144 -15.06 13.85 -0.74
N GLY A 145 -15.05 13.23 0.45
CA GLY A 145 -16.01 12.18 0.82
C GLY A 145 -15.63 10.79 0.30
N SER A 146 -16.64 9.98 -0.02
CA SER A 146 -16.49 8.55 -0.39
C SER A 146 -15.85 8.31 -1.76
N LEU A 147 -15.61 9.37 -2.54
CA LEU A 147 -14.96 9.31 -3.86
C LEU A 147 -13.44 9.11 -3.78
N SER A 148 -12.85 9.15 -2.58
CA SER A 148 -11.44 8.84 -2.33
C SER A 148 -11.30 7.77 -1.25
N THR A 149 -10.65 6.66 -1.57
CA THR A 149 -10.39 5.59 -0.59
C THR A 149 -9.29 5.98 0.38
N ARG A 150 -9.53 5.89 1.68
CA ARG A 150 -8.61 6.29 2.77
C ARG A 150 -8.25 5.08 3.65
N THR A 151 -7.75 4.03 3.00
CA THR A 151 -7.68 2.67 3.57
C THR A 151 -6.63 2.48 4.66
N THR A 152 -5.67 3.38 4.75
CA THR A 152 -4.60 3.38 5.75
C THR A 152 -4.54 4.72 6.49
N HIS A 153 -5.58 5.55 6.37
CA HIS A 153 -5.64 6.84 7.05
C HIS A 153 -5.57 6.64 8.57
N PRO A 154 -4.85 7.49 9.32
CA PRO A 154 -4.64 7.34 10.76
C PRO A 154 -5.94 7.15 11.55
N TYR A 155 -6.98 7.95 11.25
CA TYR A 155 -8.31 7.79 11.84
C TYR A 155 -8.92 6.40 11.61
N PHE A 156 -8.86 5.88 10.39
CA PHE A 156 -9.42 4.58 10.05
C PHE A 156 -8.66 3.45 10.75
N ILE A 157 -7.32 3.50 10.72
CA ILE A 157 -6.48 2.54 11.43
C ILE A 157 -6.72 2.59 12.95
N GLY A 158 -6.90 3.80 13.50
CA GLY A 158 -7.27 4.00 14.91
C GLY A 158 -8.60 3.34 15.29
N MET A 159 -9.65 3.49 14.47
CA MET A 159 -10.93 2.82 14.70
C MET A 159 -10.81 1.29 14.64
N ILE A 160 -10.02 0.75 13.71
CA ILE A 160 -9.77 -0.71 13.67
C ILE A 160 -8.95 -1.17 14.87
N GLN A 161 -7.97 -0.37 15.32
CA GLN A 161 -7.20 -0.68 16.52
C GLN A 161 -8.09 -0.71 17.76
N GLU A 162 -9.00 0.25 17.92
CA GLU A 162 -9.96 0.29 19.02
C GLU A 162 -10.86 -0.96 19.01
N LEU A 163 -11.37 -1.34 17.84
CA LEU A 163 -12.11 -2.59 17.67
C LEU A 163 -11.29 -3.81 18.13
N PHE A 164 -10.01 -3.89 17.73
CA PHE A 164 -9.15 -5.00 18.11
C PHE A 164 -8.83 -5.03 19.61
N ASN A 165 -8.70 -3.85 20.24
CA ASN A 165 -8.50 -3.72 21.68
C ASN A 165 -9.74 -4.20 22.45
N ASN A 166 -10.94 -3.75 22.04
CA ASN A 166 -12.20 -4.10 22.69
C ASN A 166 -12.50 -5.61 22.61
N LEU A 167 -12.00 -6.28 21.56
CA LEU A 167 -12.11 -7.72 21.39
C LEU A 167 -10.95 -8.50 22.05
N GLY A 168 -9.98 -7.82 22.66
CA GLY A 168 -8.92 -8.46 23.44
C GLY A 168 -7.90 -9.26 22.62
N PHE A 169 -7.70 -8.94 21.33
CA PHE A 169 -6.77 -9.71 20.50
C PHE A 169 -5.30 -9.55 20.91
N GLY A 170 -4.95 -8.46 21.62
CA GLY A 170 -3.57 -8.13 21.99
C GLY A 170 -2.66 -8.05 20.76
N VAL A 171 -3.06 -7.23 19.80
CA VAL A 171 -2.31 -6.93 18.57
C VAL A 171 -2.26 -5.43 18.36
N ARG A 172 -1.19 -4.94 17.72
CA ARG A 172 -0.99 -3.52 17.43
C ARG A 172 -0.80 -3.28 15.94
N LEU A 173 -1.67 -2.47 15.34
CA LEU A 173 -1.52 -1.94 13.99
C LEU A 173 -0.47 -0.83 14.00
N ILE A 174 0.53 -0.95 13.12
CA ILE A 174 1.62 0.03 13.01
C ILE A 174 1.86 0.33 11.54
N ASN A 175 1.76 1.60 11.14
CA ASN A 175 2.32 2.05 9.87
C ASN A 175 3.65 2.78 10.13
N PRO A 176 4.81 2.13 9.88
CA PRO A 176 6.11 2.74 10.16
C PRO A 176 6.42 3.93 9.24
N TYR A 177 5.71 4.07 8.11
CA TYR A 177 5.98 5.09 7.09
C TYR A 177 4.92 6.20 7.06
N GLN A 178 4.08 6.31 8.09
CA GLN A 178 2.97 7.27 8.13
C GLN A 178 3.39 8.75 8.02
N PHE A 179 4.66 9.06 8.33
CA PHE A 179 5.25 10.40 8.23
C PHE A 179 6.34 10.49 7.16
N MET A 180 6.40 9.50 6.26
CA MET A 180 7.36 9.48 5.17
C MET A 180 6.63 9.54 3.83
N THR A 181 7.16 10.32 2.91
CA THR A 181 6.75 10.25 1.51
C THR A 181 7.25 8.95 0.89
N LYS A 182 6.67 8.57 -0.25
CA LYS A 182 7.13 7.39 -0.98
C LYS A 182 8.58 7.58 -1.47
N GLY A 183 8.98 8.80 -1.86
CA GLY A 183 10.38 9.09 -2.21
C GLY A 183 11.34 8.93 -1.04
N GLN A 184 10.98 9.43 0.15
CA GLN A 184 11.76 9.20 1.38
C GLN A 184 11.86 7.70 1.71
N MET A 185 10.79 6.92 1.51
CA MET A 185 10.86 5.47 1.68
C MET A 185 11.85 4.80 0.71
N VAL A 186 11.86 5.21 -0.57
CA VAL A 186 12.82 4.66 -1.55
C VAL A 186 14.25 5.05 -1.18
N SER A 187 14.50 6.32 -0.85
CA SER A 187 15.83 6.82 -0.47
C SER A 187 16.37 6.16 0.80
N ASN A 188 15.50 5.86 1.76
CA ASN A 188 15.89 5.32 3.08
C ASN A 188 15.71 3.80 3.19
N CYS A 189 15.43 3.10 2.09
CA CYS A 189 15.30 1.64 2.07
C CYS A 189 16.61 1.00 2.56
N LYS A 190 16.54 0.13 3.57
CA LYS A 190 17.71 -0.46 4.23
C LYS A 190 18.57 -1.33 3.32
N ASP A 191 17.98 -1.82 2.23
CA ASP A 191 18.70 -2.52 1.17
C ASP A 191 18.24 -2.01 -0.20
N SER A 192 18.92 -0.97 -0.69
CA SER A 192 18.66 -0.35 -1.98
C SER A 192 18.99 -1.28 -3.16
N LYS A 193 19.97 -2.20 -3.00
CA LYS A 193 20.33 -3.17 -4.03
C LYS A 193 19.19 -4.16 -4.23
N MET A 194 18.69 -4.77 -3.16
CA MET A 194 17.53 -5.66 -3.21
C MET A 194 16.31 -4.93 -3.80
N LEU A 195 16.06 -3.68 -3.38
CA LEU A 195 14.96 -2.88 -3.93
C LEU A 195 15.09 -2.70 -5.45
N SER A 196 16.29 -2.40 -5.95
CA SER A 196 16.56 -2.25 -7.39
C SER A 196 16.29 -3.52 -8.19
N GLU A 197 16.52 -4.70 -7.62
CA GLU A 197 16.29 -5.98 -8.29
C GLU A 197 14.80 -6.34 -8.42
N ILE A 198 13.94 -5.78 -7.57
CA ILE A 198 12.51 -6.11 -7.54
C ILE A 198 11.60 -4.95 -7.92
N VAL A 199 12.12 -3.73 -8.12
CA VAL A 199 11.30 -2.54 -8.36
C VAL A 199 10.32 -2.74 -9.53
N ASP A 200 10.77 -3.39 -10.60
CA ASP A 200 9.97 -3.69 -11.81
C ASP A 200 8.87 -4.75 -11.57
N LEU A 201 8.97 -5.50 -10.48
CA LEU A 201 7.98 -6.49 -10.07
C LEU A 201 6.88 -5.86 -9.22
N THR A 202 7.10 -4.68 -8.66
CA THR A 202 6.11 -4.02 -7.79
C THR A 202 5.05 -3.27 -8.60
N VAL A 203 3.85 -3.14 -8.03
CA VAL A 203 2.69 -2.51 -8.69
C VAL A 203 2.05 -1.43 -7.81
N SER A 204 1.95 -0.19 -8.34
CA SER A 204 1.28 0.94 -7.68
C SER A 204 0.00 1.40 -8.39
N CYS A 205 -0.20 1.01 -9.65
CA CYS A 205 -1.24 1.58 -10.53
C CYS A 205 -2.69 1.23 -10.10
N SER A 206 -3.56 2.24 -10.01
CA SER A 206 -5.02 2.06 -9.77
C SER A 206 -5.75 1.33 -10.91
N HIS A 207 -5.24 1.40 -12.13
CA HIS A 207 -5.83 0.75 -13.32
C HIS A 207 -5.23 -0.63 -13.64
N TRP A 208 -4.27 -1.11 -12.84
CA TRP A 208 -3.55 -2.37 -13.06
C TRP A 208 -4.49 -3.54 -13.34
N LYS A 209 -5.54 -3.70 -12.53
CA LYS A 209 -6.49 -4.82 -12.62
C LYS A 209 -7.22 -4.93 -13.96
N ARG A 210 -7.39 -3.82 -14.67
CA ARG A 210 -8.12 -3.78 -15.94
C ARG A 210 -7.21 -3.97 -17.15
N LYS A 211 -5.98 -3.43 -17.08
CA LYS A 211 -5.06 -3.41 -18.22
C LYS A 211 -3.87 -4.38 -18.09
N ASN A 212 -3.66 -4.99 -16.92
CA ASN A 212 -2.43 -5.73 -16.57
C ASN A 212 -1.14 -4.96 -16.91
N GLN A 213 -1.22 -3.63 -16.88
CA GLN A 213 -0.14 -2.71 -17.20
C GLN A 213 -0.29 -1.45 -16.33
N GLN A 214 0.83 -0.89 -15.86
CA GLN A 214 0.81 0.38 -15.16
C GLN A 214 0.54 1.52 -16.15
N CYS A 215 -0.33 2.47 -15.80
CA CYS A 215 -0.71 3.52 -16.75
C CYS A 215 0.34 4.63 -16.87
N GLY A 216 1.01 4.95 -15.75
CA GLY A 216 2.04 5.99 -15.66
C GLY A 216 1.50 7.41 -15.50
N TYR A 217 0.18 7.61 -15.52
CA TYR A 217 -0.48 8.92 -15.40
C TYR A 217 -1.43 9.06 -14.19
N CYS A 218 -1.97 7.97 -13.64
CA CYS A 218 -2.87 8.08 -12.48
C CYS A 218 -2.09 8.52 -11.24
N VAL A 219 -2.77 9.09 -10.25
CA VAL A 219 -2.13 9.65 -9.03
C VAL A 219 -1.10 8.69 -8.39
N PRO A 220 -1.39 7.41 -8.11
CA PRO A 220 -0.37 6.50 -7.57
C PRO A 220 0.81 6.20 -8.51
N CYS A 221 0.64 6.26 -9.83
CA CYS A 221 1.74 6.12 -10.78
C CYS A 221 2.63 7.37 -10.79
N MET A 222 2.05 8.57 -10.75
CA MET A 222 2.83 9.81 -10.66
C MET A 222 3.64 9.84 -9.37
N ILE A 223 3.04 9.49 -8.23
CA ILE A 223 3.74 9.41 -6.95
C ILE A 223 4.83 8.33 -6.96
N ARG A 224 4.60 7.17 -7.59
CA ARG A 224 5.65 6.16 -7.80
C ARG A 224 6.82 6.73 -8.60
N ARG A 225 6.57 7.34 -9.76
CA ARG A 225 7.62 7.87 -10.64
C ARG A 225 8.40 9.00 -9.97
N ALA A 226 7.71 9.88 -9.25
CA ALA A 226 8.31 10.90 -8.40
C ALA A 226 9.19 10.30 -7.30
N ALA A 227 8.70 9.27 -6.60
CA ALA A 227 9.45 8.59 -5.55
C ALA A 227 10.73 7.92 -6.08
N LEU A 228 10.64 7.23 -7.21
CA LEU A 228 11.79 6.60 -7.86
C LEU A 228 12.80 7.64 -8.35
N MET A 229 12.33 8.78 -8.85
CA MET A 229 13.19 9.92 -9.21
C MET A 229 13.95 10.47 -8.00
N LYS A 230 13.26 10.73 -6.88
CA LYS A 230 13.88 11.20 -5.64
C LYS A 230 14.87 10.19 -5.05
N GLY A 231 14.53 8.90 -5.10
CA GLY A 231 15.40 7.82 -4.66
C GLY A 231 16.52 7.46 -5.64
N THR A 232 16.66 8.17 -6.75
CA THR A 232 17.62 7.87 -7.84
C THR A 232 17.54 6.43 -8.36
N LEU A 233 16.37 5.80 -8.20
CA LEU A 233 16.12 4.41 -8.56
C LEU A 233 15.49 4.35 -9.95
N LYS A 234 16.08 3.56 -10.85
CA LYS A 234 15.53 3.34 -12.19
C LYS A 234 14.63 2.11 -12.18
N GLU A 235 13.57 2.17 -12.99
CA GLU A 235 12.71 1.03 -13.31
C GLU A 235 12.68 0.87 -14.84
N SER A 236 12.53 -0.36 -15.33
CA SER A 236 12.56 -0.68 -16.76
C SER A 236 11.20 -1.17 -17.30
N ILE A 237 10.12 -0.84 -16.59
CA ILE A 237 8.76 -1.24 -17.00
C ILE A 237 8.21 -0.35 -18.12
N SER A 238 7.41 -0.95 -19.01
CA SER A 238 6.66 -0.20 -20.02
C SER A 238 5.32 0.26 -19.46
N TYR A 239 5.15 1.58 -19.35
CA TYR A 239 3.89 2.22 -18.99
C TYR A 239 2.95 2.36 -20.20
N HIS A 240 1.64 2.41 -19.97
CA HIS A 240 0.66 2.67 -21.05
C HIS A 240 0.91 3.99 -21.80
N HIS A 241 1.35 5.05 -21.10
CA HIS A 241 1.68 6.32 -21.75
C HIS A 241 3.01 6.29 -22.53
N ALA A 242 3.80 5.20 -22.46
CA ALA A 242 5.15 5.15 -23.02
C ALA A 242 5.20 5.26 -24.56
N SER A 243 4.04 5.21 -25.25
CA SER A 243 3.92 5.60 -26.65
C SER A 243 4.15 7.10 -26.89
N TYR A 244 4.33 7.90 -25.84
CA TYR A 244 4.58 9.33 -25.90
C TYR A 244 5.88 9.68 -25.14
N PRO A 245 6.69 10.63 -25.64
CA PRO A 245 7.97 10.98 -25.01
C PRO A 245 7.82 11.57 -23.60
N THR A 246 6.72 12.29 -23.35
CA THR A 246 6.43 12.93 -22.06
C THR A 246 4.98 12.76 -21.67
N LEU A 247 4.68 12.89 -20.38
CA LEU A 247 3.31 12.94 -19.88
C LEU A 247 2.53 14.12 -20.50
N ARG A 248 3.18 15.26 -20.78
CA ARG A 248 2.56 16.39 -21.49
C ARG A 248 2.05 15.97 -22.87
N ASP A 249 2.86 15.26 -23.64
CA ASP A 249 2.50 14.81 -24.99
C ASP A 249 1.36 13.79 -24.94
N PHE A 250 1.39 12.88 -23.97
CA PHE A 250 0.29 11.94 -23.74
C PHE A 250 -1.04 12.66 -23.45
N VAL A 251 -1.05 13.59 -22.49
CA VAL A 251 -2.26 14.35 -22.09
C VAL A 251 -2.77 15.22 -23.24
N LYS A 252 -1.90 15.82 -24.06
CA LYS A 252 -2.32 16.58 -25.25
C LYS A 252 -3.04 15.71 -26.29
N ASN A 253 -2.59 14.48 -26.50
CA ASN A 253 -3.07 13.62 -27.59
C ASN A 253 -4.14 12.59 -27.17
N LYS A 254 -4.26 12.28 -25.89
CA LYS A 254 -5.25 11.34 -25.34
C LYS A 254 -6.05 11.99 -24.22
N GLN A 255 -7.34 11.66 -24.16
CA GLN A 255 -8.21 12.11 -23.07
C GLN A 255 -8.01 11.28 -21.79
N ASP A 256 -7.52 10.04 -21.91
CA ASP A 256 -7.15 9.19 -20.79
C ASP A 256 -6.20 9.93 -19.83
N GLY A 257 -6.52 9.92 -18.53
CA GLY A 257 -5.61 10.41 -17.50
C GLY A 257 -5.48 11.94 -17.37
N ARG A 258 -6.09 12.74 -18.26
CA ARG A 258 -6.06 14.21 -18.18
C ARG A 258 -6.54 14.71 -16.82
N ASP A 259 -7.65 14.16 -16.33
CA ASP A 259 -8.25 14.57 -15.06
C ASP A 259 -7.32 14.35 -13.86
N ASP A 260 -6.58 13.24 -13.82
CA ASP A 260 -5.64 12.95 -12.74
C ASP A 260 -4.44 13.92 -12.78
N VAL A 261 -3.89 14.18 -13.97
CA VAL A 261 -2.76 15.11 -14.14
C VAL A 261 -3.18 16.53 -13.80
N ILE A 262 -4.31 17.00 -14.33
CA ILE A 262 -4.87 18.32 -14.02
C ILE A 262 -5.19 18.44 -12.53
N ALA A 263 -5.77 17.41 -11.91
CA ALA A 263 -6.06 17.42 -10.48
C ALA A 263 -4.80 17.65 -9.63
N VAL A 264 -3.70 16.99 -9.98
CA VAL A 264 -2.40 17.20 -9.31
C VAL A 264 -1.85 18.60 -9.58
N THR A 265 -1.84 19.06 -10.84
CA THR A 265 -1.36 20.41 -11.18
C THR A 265 -2.14 21.51 -10.43
N VAL A 266 -3.47 21.38 -10.37
CA VAL A 266 -4.33 22.30 -9.59
C VAL A 266 -4.01 22.21 -8.10
N ALA A 267 -3.77 21.01 -7.58
CA ALA A 267 -3.42 20.83 -6.18
C ALA A 267 -2.09 21.52 -5.83
N LEU A 268 -1.10 21.44 -6.73
CA LEU A 268 0.21 22.10 -6.60
C LEU A 268 0.13 23.63 -6.64
N ASP A 269 -0.69 24.22 -7.51
CA ASP A 269 -0.87 25.68 -7.50
C ASP A 269 -1.59 26.13 -6.23
N LYS A 270 -2.61 25.37 -5.81
CA LYS A 270 -3.41 25.70 -4.64
C LYS A 270 -2.61 25.55 -3.34
N SER A 271 -1.70 24.58 -3.24
CA SER A 271 -0.91 24.33 -2.02
C SER A 271 0.00 25.51 -1.67
N LYS A 272 0.40 26.31 -2.67
CA LYS A 272 1.18 27.54 -2.49
C LYS A 272 0.37 28.69 -1.87
N LYS A 273 -0.97 28.60 -1.88
CA LYS A 273 -1.89 29.69 -1.51
C LYS A 273 -2.73 29.41 -0.27
N ILE A 274 -2.81 28.14 0.17
CA ILE A 274 -3.70 27.74 1.25
C ILE A 274 -2.96 27.07 2.40
N ASN A 275 -3.53 27.18 3.59
CA ASN A 275 -3.01 26.49 4.78
C ASN A 275 -3.12 24.96 4.62
N LEU A 276 -1.97 24.27 4.66
CA LEU A 276 -1.89 22.84 4.40
C LEU A 276 -2.45 22.01 5.56
N LYS A 277 -2.29 22.45 6.83
CA LYS A 277 -2.95 21.81 7.99
C LYS A 277 -4.47 21.71 7.80
N SER A 278 -5.11 22.81 7.39
CA SER A 278 -6.55 22.83 7.09
C SER A 278 -6.89 21.89 5.93
N TRP A 279 -6.00 21.77 4.94
CA TRP A 279 -6.21 20.86 3.82
C TRP A 279 -6.16 19.40 4.25
N VAL A 280 -5.10 18.96 4.95
CA VAL A 280 -4.96 17.56 5.36
C VAL A 280 -6.12 17.13 6.27
N LEU A 281 -6.68 18.02 7.09
CA LEU A 281 -7.86 17.72 7.91
C LEU A 281 -9.14 17.43 7.08
N LYS A 282 -9.19 17.80 5.79
CA LYS A 282 -10.30 17.43 4.90
C LYS A 282 -10.31 15.92 4.58
N SER A 283 -9.22 15.20 4.83
CA SER A 283 -9.19 13.74 4.70
C SER A 283 -9.66 12.98 5.94
N GLY A 284 -9.84 13.66 7.07
CA GLY A 284 -10.39 13.06 8.28
C GLY A 284 -9.74 13.61 9.54
N LYS A 285 -10.20 13.10 10.69
CA LYS A 285 -9.66 13.50 11.99
C LYS A 285 -8.20 13.03 12.11
N LEU A 286 -7.33 13.92 12.54
CA LEU A 286 -5.94 13.62 12.87
C LEU A 286 -5.69 14.04 14.32
N LYS A 287 -4.73 13.40 14.97
CA LYS A 287 -4.30 13.84 16.29
C LYS A 287 -3.58 15.19 16.16
N PHE A 288 -3.88 16.10 17.06
CA PHE A 288 -3.30 17.45 17.04
C PHE A 288 -1.77 17.42 17.13
N GLU A 289 -1.21 16.55 17.98
CA GLU A 289 0.23 16.36 18.19
C GLU A 289 1.02 15.92 16.93
N ASP A 290 0.34 15.30 15.96
CA ASP A 290 0.96 14.80 14.73
C ASP A 290 0.65 15.67 13.51
N LEU A 291 -0.13 16.74 13.68
CA LEU A 291 -0.63 17.55 12.56
C LEU A 291 0.51 18.19 11.75
N ASP A 292 1.57 18.65 12.41
CA ASP A 292 2.74 19.24 11.76
C ASP A 292 3.50 18.21 10.91
N LYS A 293 3.60 16.96 11.40
CA LYS A 293 4.22 15.87 10.64
C LYS A 293 3.38 15.49 9.41
N TYR A 294 2.06 15.53 9.54
CA TYR A 294 1.15 15.28 8.42
C TYR A 294 1.14 16.41 7.40
N GLU A 295 1.25 17.66 7.84
CA GLU A 295 1.49 18.80 6.95
C GLU A 295 2.81 18.64 6.20
N GLN A 296 3.89 18.30 6.91
CA GLN A 296 5.21 18.12 6.31
C GLN A 296 5.20 17.03 5.24
N VAL A 297 4.70 15.82 5.56
CA VAL A 297 4.67 14.72 4.58
C VAL A 297 3.76 15.02 3.39
N PHE A 298 2.70 15.80 3.61
CA PHE A 298 1.84 16.26 2.52
C PHE A 298 2.56 17.27 1.61
N SER A 299 3.23 18.25 2.20
CA SER A 299 4.04 19.23 1.48
C SER A 299 5.16 18.56 0.68
N ASP A 300 5.96 17.71 1.33
CA ASP A 300 7.08 17.00 0.72
C ASP A 300 6.62 16.10 -0.44
N GLY A 301 5.49 15.40 -0.28
CA GLY A 301 4.95 14.55 -1.32
C GLY A 301 4.41 15.35 -2.51
N LEU A 302 3.88 16.56 -2.30
CA LEU A 302 3.54 17.48 -3.39
C LEU A 302 4.80 17.94 -4.12
N LEU A 303 5.86 18.34 -3.41
CA LEU A 303 7.12 18.77 -4.01
C LEU A 303 7.77 17.67 -4.85
N GLU A 304 7.78 16.42 -4.37
CA GLU A 304 8.24 15.26 -5.14
C GLU A 304 7.52 15.13 -6.48
N VAL A 305 6.20 15.28 -6.46
CA VAL A 305 5.38 15.20 -7.66
C VAL A 305 5.58 16.43 -8.56
N GLU A 306 5.79 17.62 -7.99
CA GLU A 306 6.11 18.83 -8.74
C GLU A 306 7.40 18.66 -9.56
N ASP A 307 8.46 18.15 -8.95
CA ASP A 307 9.73 17.92 -9.62
C ASP A 307 9.59 16.90 -10.75
N PHE A 308 8.81 15.85 -10.53
CA PHE A 308 8.47 14.87 -11.56
C PHE A 308 7.68 15.51 -12.73
N LEU A 309 6.69 16.35 -12.44
CA LEU A 309 5.88 17.02 -13.48
C LEU A 309 6.69 18.03 -14.31
N LYS A 310 7.66 18.74 -13.69
CA LYS A 310 8.62 19.59 -14.40
C LYS A 310 9.46 18.77 -15.39
N LYS A 311 9.98 17.61 -14.94
CA LYS A 311 10.73 16.69 -15.81
C LYS A 311 9.89 16.19 -16.99
N GLU A 312 8.61 15.95 -16.77
CA GLU A 312 7.64 15.53 -17.80
C GLU A 312 7.04 16.70 -18.60
N LYS A 313 7.55 17.93 -18.41
CA LYS A 313 7.13 19.16 -19.10
C LYS A 313 5.64 19.47 -18.97
N VAL A 314 4.98 18.99 -17.93
CA VAL A 314 3.56 19.23 -17.67
C VAL A 314 3.35 20.65 -17.12
N ILE A 315 4.27 21.09 -16.25
CA ILE A 315 4.35 22.42 -15.67
C ILE A 315 5.73 23.03 -15.94
#